data_AF-A0A1B6LBR1-F1
#
_entry.id   AF-A0A1B6LBR1-F1
#
_cell.length_a   1.000
_cell.length_b   1.000
_cell.length_c   1.000
_cell.angle_alpha   90.00
_cell.angle_beta   90.00
_cell.angle_gamma   90.00
#
_symmetry.space_group_name_H-M   'P 1'
#
loop_
_entity.id
_entity.type
_entity.pdbx_description
1 polymer ?
#
loop_
_entity_poly.entity_id
_entity_poly.type
_entity_poly.pdbx_seq_one_letter_code
_entity_poly.pdbx_strand_id
1 'polypeptide(L)'
;GFSKIVNEMKSNSSDSDYLGFTLHSLNLKSKDPGYVAFRPVDQVKGDVLFEIFGGIIQSNAESVKSTDTFKVECTRVNLPVGSGRVRPGLFNNFNEESKSRKGIVVIKNNDNLCLARAIVVGKAHAKKDPQYKAIRQNDAKRQTNKAQKLITKSRVQIPVEGAGIPELEKFQDHLKKYNITVYNFNSKGRDVYFEGGNTDAKFKINLLFHQGHYNVITNLTAAFACNYFCEACHIPYDHKGHHRCSNICPCCQTTSPPCTLEHKGIVCPLCRRHFR
;
A
#
# COMPACT_ATOMS: atom_id res chain seq x y z
N GLY A 1 -7.89 -30.43 21.46
CA GLY A 1 -6.66 -31.20 21.18
C GLY A 1 -5.89 -30.54 20.06
N PHE A 2 -4.60 -30.85 19.93
CA PHE A 2 -3.69 -30.27 18.93
C PHE A 2 -4.23 -30.38 17.48
N SER A 3 -4.85 -31.51 17.12
CA SER A 3 -5.48 -31.70 15.80
C SER A 3 -6.62 -30.70 15.51
N LYS A 4 -7.30 -30.16 16.54
CA LYS A 4 -8.30 -29.10 16.38
C LYS A 4 -7.67 -27.77 15.96
N ILE A 5 -6.52 -27.42 16.53
CA ILE A 5 -5.76 -26.21 16.19
C ILE A 5 -5.25 -26.30 14.75
N VAL A 6 -4.74 -27.47 14.36
CA VAL A 6 -4.30 -27.71 12.97
C VAL A 6 -5.46 -27.56 11.99
N ASN A 7 -6.63 -28.12 12.29
CA ASN A 7 -7.82 -27.98 11.44
C ASN A 7 -8.31 -26.53 11.31
N GLU A 8 -8.23 -25.75 12.39
CA GLU A 8 -8.56 -24.31 12.38
C GLU A 8 -7.58 -23.49 11.54
N MET A 9 -6.29 -23.84 11.58
CA MET A 9 -5.28 -23.21 10.71
C MET A 9 -5.49 -23.59 9.23
N LYS A 10 -5.93 -24.82 8.97
CA LYS A 10 -6.29 -25.27 7.61
C LYS A 10 -7.53 -24.57 7.08
N SER A 11 -8.58 -24.38 7.89
CA SER A 11 -9.80 -23.68 7.46
C SER A 11 -9.56 -22.21 7.11
N ASN A 12 -8.49 -21.60 7.63
CA ASN A 12 -8.09 -20.23 7.31
C ASN A 12 -7.09 -20.13 6.14
N SER A 13 -6.74 -21.25 5.50
CA SER A 13 -5.74 -21.35 4.44
C SER A 13 -6.38 -21.74 3.11
N SER A 14 -5.74 -21.37 2.00
CA SER A 14 -6.15 -21.80 0.66
C SER A 14 -5.45 -23.12 0.30
N ASP A 15 -6.06 -23.93 -0.58
CA ASP A 15 -5.54 -25.25 -0.95
C ASP A 15 -4.13 -25.22 -1.58
N SER A 16 -3.72 -24.08 -2.12
CA SER A 16 -2.39 -23.84 -2.70
C SER A 16 -1.32 -23.40 -1.71
N ASP A 17 -1.69 -23.17 -0.45
CA ASP A 17 -0.77 -22.66 0.56
C ASP A 17 0.07 -23.78 1.18
N TYR A 18 1.20 -23.39 1.75
CA TYR A 18 2.06 -24.27 2.52
C TYR A 18 2.06 -23.84 3.99
N LEU A 19 2.02 -24.81 4.89
CA LEU A 19 2.11 -24.58 6.33
C LEU A 19 3.40 -25.19 6.88
N GLY A 20 4.15 -24.39 7.64
CA GLY A 20 5.27 -24.83 8.46
C GLY A 20 4.92 -24.68 9.93
N PHE A 21 5.47 -25.55 10.77
CA PHE A 21 5.19 -25.52 12.20
C PHE A 21 6.51 -25.49 12.99
N THR A 22 6.63 -24.53 13.89
CA THR A 22 7.79 -24.39 14.78
C THR A 22 7.33 -24.61 16.21
N LEU A 23 8.05 -25.46 16.93
CA LEU A 23 7.85 -25.66 18.35
C LEU A 23 8.86 -24.80 19.10
N HIS A 24 8.36 -23.95 19.99
CA HIS A 24 9.16 -23.11 20.87
C HIS A 24 8.96 -23.56 22.31
N SER A 25 10.05 -23.80 23.04
CA SER A 25 9.97 -24.00 24.49
C SER A 25 9.97 -22.64 25.17
N LEU A 26 9.00 -22.39 26.06
CA LEU A 26 8.98 -21.14 26.83
C LEU A 26 10.01 -21.13 27.96
N ASN A 27 10.57 -22.29 28.29
CA ASN A 27 11.50 -22.47 29.41
C ASN A 27 12.98 -22.56 28.98
N LEU A 28 13.26 -22.87 27.71
CA LEU A 28 14.60 -22.95 27.14
C LEU A 28 14.83 -21.79 26.16
N LYS A 29 15.61 -20.78 26.56
CA LYS A 29 15.86 -19.58 25.75
C LYS A 29 16.92 -19.75 24.66
N SER A 30 17.64 -20.88 24.60
CA SER A 30 18.85 -21.04 23.76
C SER A 30 18.79 -22.16 22.71
N LYS A 31 17.67 -22.88 22.60
CA LYS A 31 17.51 -23.95 21.60
C LYS A 31 16.04 -24.07 21.21
N ASP A 32 15.72 -23.81 19.94
CA ASP A 32 14.39 -24.06 19.40
C ASP A 32 14.21 -25.59 19.33
N PRO A 33 13.25 -26.17 20.08
CA PRO A 33 13.17 -27.61 20.25
C PRO A 33 12.90 -28.35 18.95
N GLY A 34 12.24 -27.75 17.96
CA GLY A 34 12.20 -28.33 16.62
C GLY A 34 11.31 -27.62 15.61
N TYR A 35 11.57 -27.89 14.34
CA TYR A 35 10.87 -27.32 13.20
C TYR A 35 10.38 -28.42 12.27
N VAL A 36 9.12 -28.29 11.82
CA VAL A 36 8.55 -29.12 10.76
C VAL A 36 8.55 -28.31 9.47
N ALA A 37 9.25 -28.85 8.47
CA ALA A 37 9.34 -28.27 7.13
C ALA A 37 7.96 -27.96 6.53
N PHE A 38 7.91 -26.91 5.71
CA PHE A 38 6.72 -26.50 4.99
C PHE A 38 6.11 -27.64 4.18
N ARG A 39 4.81 -27.89 4.35
CA ARG A 39 4.05 -28.88 3.59
C ARG A 39 2.78 -28.26 3.00
N PRO A 40 2.32 -28.73 1.83
CA PRO A 40 1.00 -28.39 1.31
C PRO A 40 -0.12 -28.58 2.34
N VAL A 41 -1.13 -27.70 2.36
CA VAL A 41 -2.26 -27.74 3.32
C VAL A 41 -2.97 -29.10 3.34
N ASP A 42 -3.14 -29.75 2.19
CA ASP A 42 -3.74 -31.08 2.06
C ASP A 42 -2.90 -32.19 2.72
N GLN A 43 -1.57 -32.04 2.71
CA GLN A 43 -0.61 -32.97 3.30
C GLN A 43 -0.39 -32.75 4.81
N VAL A 44 -0.92 -31.67 5.37
CA VAL A 44 -0.83 -31.38 6.80
C VAL A 44 -1.93 -32.15 7.55
N LYS A 45 -1.53 -33.16 8.32
CA LYS A 45 -2.40 -33.95 9.20
C LYS A 45 -2.00 -33.72 10.66
N GLY A 46 -2.98 -33.42 11.50
CA GLY A 46 -2.74 -33.08 12.92
C GLY A 46 -2.04 -34.18 13.70
N ASP A 47 -2.41 -35.44 13.44
CA ASP A 47 -1.87 -36.58 14.19
C ASP A 47 -0.40 -36.86 13.82
N VAL A 48 -0.06 -36.74 12.53
CA VAL A 48 1.33 -36.87 12.03
C VAL A 48 2.21 -35.74 12.58
N LEU A 49 1.69 -34.52 12.66
CA LEU A 49 2.43 -33.41 13.28
C LEU A 49 2.65 -33.63 14.78
N PHE A 50 1.66 -34.20 15.46
CA PHE A 50 1.77 -34.53 16.89
C PHE A 50 2.82 -35.60 17.15
N GLU A 51 2.89 -36.64 16.32
CA GLU A 51 3.93 -37.68 16.37
C GLU A 51 5.33 -37.09 16.13
N ILE A 52 5.49 -36.23 15.13
CA ILE A 52 6.76 -35.56 14.85
C ILE A 52 7.20 -34.71 16.04
N PHE A 53 6.30 -33.91 16.62
CA PHE A 53 6.62 -33.14 17.81
C PHE A 53 6.93 -34.03 19.02
N GLY A 54 6.21 -35.13 19.20
CA GLY A 54 6.51 -36.14 20.22
C GLY A 54 7.92 -36.71 20.07
N GLY A 55 8.32 -37.08 18.86
CA GLY A 55 9.66 -37.59 18.58
C GLY A 55 10.76 -36.54 18.80
N ILE A 56 10.49 -35.28 18.47
CA ILE A 56 11.41 -34.16 18.70
C ILE A 56 11.59 -33.90 20.21
N ILE A 57 10.49 -33.91 20.97
CA ILE A 57 10.52 -33.73 22.43
C ILE A 57 11.29 -34.89 23.07
N GLN A 58 11.01 -36.14 22.67
CA GLN A 58 11.70 -37.33 23.16
C GLN A 58 13.19 -37.31 22.84
N SER A 59 13.57 -36.84 21.65
CA SER A 59 14.98 -36.71 21.24
C SER A 59 15.72 -35.63 22.04
N ASN A 60 14.99 -34.71 22.68
CA ASN A 60 15.52 -33.68 23.56
C ASN A 60 15.14 -33.92 25.03
N ALA A 61 14.86 -35.17 25.43
CA ALA A 61 14.35 -35.52 26.76
C ALA A 61 15.26 -35.10 27.93
N GLU A 62 16.57 -34.95 27.69
CA GLU A 62 17.50 -34.43 28.71
C GLU A 62 17.27 -32.94 29.02
N SER A 63 16.72 -32.19 28.06
CA SER A 63 16.48 -30.75 28.15
C SER A 63 15.00 -30.40 28.42
N VAL A 64 14.07 -31.32 28.11
CA VAL A 64 12.63 -31.09 28.21
C VAL A 64 12.04 -31.84 29.41
N LYS A 65 11.34 -31.11 30.29
CA LYS A 65 10.61 -31.66 31.44
C LYS A 65 9.12 -31.79 31.14
N SER A 66 8.44 -32.71 31.82
CA SER A 66 6.98 -32.90 31.70
C SER A 66 6.15 -31.68 32.08
N THR A 67 6.74 -30.70 32.78
CA THR A 67 6.12 -29.42 33.17
C THR A 67 6.38 -28.30 32.17
N ASP A 68 7.09 -28.56 31.07
CA ASP A 68 7.45 -27.52 30.11
C ASP A 68 6.25 -27.09 29.26
N THR A 69 6.11 -25.78 29.11
CA THR A 69 5.08 -25.18 28.26
C THR A 69 5.67 -24.88 26.90
N PHE A 70 4.98 -25.35 25.86
CA PHE A 70 5.37 -25.14 24.48
C PHE A 70 4.44 -24.16 23.78
N LYS A 71 5.02 -23.30 22.95
CA LYS A 71 4.30 -22.49 21.97
C LYS A 71 4.49 -23.12 20.60
N VAL A 72 3.38 -23.42 19.92
CA VAL A 72 3.42 -23.83 18.51
C VAL A 72 3.15 -22.61 17.66
N GLU A 73 4.10 -22.27 16.79
CA GLU A 73 3.96 -21.24 15.78
C GLU A 73 3.65 -21.89 14.43
N CYS A 74 2.63 -21.39 13.75
CA CYS A 74 2.27 -21.82 12.40
C CYS A 74 2.65 -20.70 11.43
N THR A 75 3.52 -21.00 10.47
CA THR A 75 3.89 -20.07 9.40
C THR A 75 3.19 -20.50 8.11
N ARG A 76 2.28 -19.66 7.63
CA ARG A 76 1.60 -19.83 6.34
C ARG A 76 2.39 -19.14 5.24
N VAL A 77 2.69 -19.88 4.18
CA VAL A 77 3.30 -19.36 2.96
C VAL A 77 2.27 -19.42 1.84
N ASN A 78 1.86 -18.24 1.39
CA ASN A 78 1.01 -18.10 0.21
C ASN A 78 1.88 -18.26 -1.04
N LEU A 79 1.75 -19.39 -1.73
CA LEU A 79 2.45 -19.57 -3.00
C LEU A 79 1.74 -18.77 -4.11
N PRO A 80 2.47 -17.99 -4.92
CA PRO A 80 1.87 -17.30 -6.05
C PRO A 80 1.41 -18.33 -7.10
N VAL A 81 0.09 -18.43 -7.32
CA VAL A 81 -0.50 -19.31 -8.33
C VAL A 81 -0.54 -18.58 -9.68
N GLY A 82 0.13 -19.14 -10.70
CA GLY A 82 0.20 -18.55 -12.05
C GLY A 82 -0.95 -19.01 -12.95
N SER A 83 -1.78 -18.08 -13.43
CA SER A 83 -2.95 -18.33 -14.30
C SER A 83 -2.82 -17.78 -15.72
N GLY A 84 -1.60 -17.67 -16.25
CA GLY A 84 -1.30 -16.97 -17.50
C GLY A 84 -0.44 -15.73 -17.25
N ARG A 85 -0.27 -14.85 -18.26
CA ARG A 85 0.78 -13.80 -18.35
C ARG A 85 0.70 -12.72 -17.24
N VAL A 86 0.95 -13.13 -16.01
CA VAL A 86 1.30 -12.31 -14.87
C VAL A 86 2.82 -12.27 -14.90
N ARG A 87 3.42 -11.08 -15.04
CA ARG A 87 4.84 -10.93 -14.69
C ARG A 87 4.89 -11.17 -13.18
N PRO A 88 5.39 -12.31 -12.68
CA PRO A 88 5.54 -12.51 -11.24
C PRO A 88 6.43 -11.37 -10.72
N GLY A 89 6.12 -10.89 -9.51
CA GLY A 89 6.65 -9.66 -8.93
C GLY A 89 8.03 -9.25 -9.42
N LEU A 90 8.09 -8.16 -10.20
CA LEU A 90 9.36 -7.46 -10.44
C LEU A 90 9.97 -6.95 -9.11
N PHE A 91 9.15 -6.86 -8.06
CA PHE A 91 9.47 -6.26 -6.78
C PHE A 91 8.97 -7.18 -5.67
N ASN A 92 9.83 -7.47 -4.70
CA ASN A 92 9.54 -8.39 -3.59
C ASN A 92 8.87 -7.67 -2.40
N ASN A 93 8.85 -6.33 -2.40
CA ASN A 93 8.26 -5.52 -1.33
C ASN A 93 7.86 -4.12 -1.82
N PHE A 94 7.04 -3.42 -1.01
CA PHE A 94 6.55 -2.06 -1.24
C PHE A 94 7.66 -1.06 -1.61
N ASN A 95 8.83 -1.17 -0.98
CA ASN A 95 9.93 -0.24 -1.19
C ASN A 95 10.60 -0.44 -2.56
N GLU A 96 10.80 -1.68 -2.99
CA GLU A 96 11.31 -1.99 -4.33
C GLU A 96 10.37 -1.50 -5.42
N GLU A 97 9.06 -1.73 -5.25
CA GLU A 97 8.06 -1.25 -6.19
C GLU A 97 8.00 0.28 -6.21
N SER A 98 7.96 0.93 -5.04
CA SER A 98 7.93 2.39 -4.98
C SER A 98 9.16 3.04 -5.59
N LYS A 99 10.34 2.40 -5.52
CA LYS A 99 11.58 2.90 -6.14
C LYS A 99 11.58 2.77 -7.66
N SER A 100 10.95 1.75 -8.21
CA SER A 100 10.96 1.47 -9.65
C SER A 100 9.88 2.23 -10.42
N ARG A 101 8.76 2.54 -9.76
CA ARG A 101 7.62 3.26 -10.34
C ARG A 101 8.00 4.72 -10.56
N LYS A 102 8.08 5.15 -11.82
CA LYS A 102 8.37 6.55 -12.20
C LYS A 102 7.37 7.57 -11.61
N GLY A 103 6.14 7.14 -11.32
CA GLY A 103 5.08 7.95 -10.73
C GLY A 103 5.13 8.08 -9.20
N ILE A 104 6.10 7.44 -8.53
CA ILE A 104 6.24 7.47 -7.08
C ILE A 104 7.57 8.13 -6.70
N VAL A 105 7.52 8.98 -5.69
CA VAL A 105 8.70 9.54 -5.02
C VAL A 105 8.75 8.99 -3.61
N VAL A 106 9.78 8.17 -3.38
CA VAL A 106 10.04 7.58 -2.07
C VAL A 106 10.58 8.64 -1.12
N ILE A 107 9.91 8.79 0.03
CA ILE A 107 10.40 9.63 1.12
C ILE A 107 11.33 8.77 1.97
N LYS A 108 12.57 9.22 2.14
CA LYS A 108 13.54 8.55 3.01
C LYS A 108 13.54 9.26 4.36
N ASN A 109 13.20 8.55 5.42
CA ASN A 109 13.19 9.07 6.77
C ASN A 109 13.45 7.96 7.79
N ASN A 110 14.13 8.32 8.87
CA ASN A 110 14.28 7.50 10.08
C ASN A 110 13.51 8.13 11.26
N ASP A 111 12.72 9.17 11.01
CA ASP A 111 11.88 9.88 11.97
C ASP A 111 10.40 9.68 11.63
N ASN A 112 9.50 10.27 12.42
CA ASN A 112 8.05 10.22 12.24
C ASN A 112 7.51 11.31 11.27
N LEU A 113 8.38 12.01 10.53
CA LEU A 113 8.00 13.18 9.73
C LEU A 113 7.67 12.86 8.26
N CYS A 114 7.48 11.58 7.91
CA CYS A 114 7.23 11.15 6.53
C CYS A 114 6.03 11.87 5.89
N LEU A 115 4.92 12.04 6.61
CA LEU A 115 3.75 12.77 6.12
C LEU A 115 4.08 14.21 5.74
N ALA A 116 4.68 14.98 6.66
CA ALA A 116 5.00 16.38 6.42
C ALA A 116 6.02 16.55 5.28
N ARG A 117 7.02 15.65 5.20
CA ARG A 117 7.99 15.61 4.10
C ARG A 117 7.31 15.29 2.77
N ALA A 118 6.40 14.33 2.75
CA ALA A 118 5.63 13.95 1.57
C ALA A 118 4.78 15.13 1.06
N ILE A 119 4.07 15.82 1.96
CA ILE A 119 3.29 17.02 1.62
C ILE A 119 4.18 18.11 1.02
N VAL A 120 5.37 18.36 1.59
CA VAL A 120 6.31 19.36 1.06
C VAL A 120 6.77 19.02 -0.36
N VAL A 121 7.13 17.77 -0.60
CA VAL A 121 7.54 17.30 -1.94
C VAL A 121 6.37 17.37 -2.92
N GLY A 122 5.16 16.96 -2.50
CA GLY A 122 3.94 17.05 -3.29
C GLY A 122 3.58 18.48 -3.67
N LYS A 123 3.70 19.43 -2.73
CA LYS A 123 3.51 20.87 -3.00
C LYS A 123 4.50 21.40 -4.04
N ALA A 124 5.77 21.03 -3.91
CA ALA A 124 6.81 21.44 -4.85
C ALA A 124 6.56 20.86 -6.25
N HIS A 125 6.11 19.60 -6.34
CA HIS A 125 5.70 18.97 -7.59
C HIS A 125 4.51 19.68 -8.23
N ALA A 126 3.41 19.88 -7.49
CA ALA A 126 2.19 20.48 -8.00
C ALA A 126 2.39 21.91 -8.53
N LYS A 127 3.31 22.66 -7.93
CA LYS A 127 3.65 24.02 -8.33
C LYS A 127 4.74 24.12 -9.40
N LYS A 128 5.32 23.00 -9.83
CA LYS A 128 6.53 22.99 -10.67
C LYS A 128 7.65 23.88 -10.10
N ASP A 129 7.89 23.76 -8.78
CA ASP A 129 8.90 24.52 -8.07
C ASP A 129 10.29 24.29 -8.72
N PRO A 130 11.05 25.34 -9.09
CA PRO A 130 12.40 25.19 -9.65
C PRO A 130 13.35 24.40 -8.75
N GLN A 131 13.13 24.44 -7.43
CA GLN A 131 13.91 23.70 -6.45
C GLN A 131 13.39 22.28 -6.19
N TYR A 132 12.42 21.79 -6.98
CA TYR A 132 11.79 20.48 -6.76
C TYR A 132 12.80 19.34 -6.62
N LYS A 133 13.84 19.29 -7.47
CA LYS A 133 14.88 18.24 -7.39
C LYS A 133 15.59 18.25 -6.03
N ALA A 134 16.03 19.42 -5.58
CA ALA A 134 16.71 19.59 -4.30
C ALA A 134 15.79 19.26 -3.11
N ILE A 135 14.50 19.63 -3.19
CA ILE A 135 13.50 19.29 -2.17
C ILE A 135 13.22 17.79 -2.14
N ARG A 136 13.13 17.15 -3.31
CA ARG A 136 12.93 15.71 -3.44
C ARG A 136 14.10 14.92 -2.87
N GLN A 137 15.32 15.34 -3.15
CA GLN A 137 16.56 14.67 -2.71
C GLN A 137 16.96 15.02 -1.26
N ASN A 138 16.26 15.97 -0.64
CA ASN A 138 16.59 16.53 0.66
C ASN A 138 17.99 17.18 0.71
N ASP A 139 18.42 17.77 -0.40
CA ASP A 139 19.71 18.46 -0.51
C ASP A 139 19.77 19.60 0.51
N ALA A 140 20.90 19.72 1.21
CA ALA A 140 21.07 20.68 2.29
C ALA A 140 19.92 20.67 3.32
N LYS A 141 19.33 19.50 3.58
CA LYS A 141 18.19 19.30 4.49
C LYS A 141 16.95 20.13 4.13
N ARG A 142 16.80 20.54 2.85
CA ARG A 142 15.69 21.40 2.41
C ARG A 142 14.32 20.78 2.63
N GLN A 143 14.18 19.46 2.44
CA GLN A 143 12.92 18.75 2.68
C GLN A 143 12.56 18.81 4.16
N THR A 144 13.51 18.43 5.02
CA THR A 144 13.34 18.43 6.48
C THR A 144 13.01 19.82 7.01
N ASN A 145 13.78 20.84 6.58
CA ASN A 145 13.56 22.22 7.03
C ASN A 145 12.21 22.77 6.58
N LYS A 146 11.78 22.48 5.34
CA LYS A 146 10.45 22.88 4.85
C LYS A 146 9.33 22.11 5.56
N ALA A 147 9.54 20.84 5.89
CA ALA A 147 8.56 20.02 6.62
C ALA A 147 8.36 20.54 8.05
N GLN A 148 9.44 20.83 8.76
CA GLN A 148 9.35 21.43 10.10
C GLN A 148 8.63 22.79 10.07
N LYS A 149 8.97 23.65 9.10
CA LYS A 149 8.27 24.93 8.91
C LYS A 149 6.79 24.74 8.61
N LEU A 150 6.42 23.70 7.87
CA LEU A 150 5.01 23.38 7.59
C LEU A 150 4.30 23.01 8.88
N ILE A 151 4.85 22.08 9.67
CA ILE A 151 4.31 21.63 10.96
C ILE A 151 4.10 22.82 11.90
N THR A 152 5.11 23.69 12.05
CA THR A 152 5.00 24.88 12.90
C THR A 152 3.91 25.84 12.41
N LYS A 153 3.80 26.06 11.09
CA LYS A 153 2.79 26.97 10.51
C LYS A 153 1.37 26.42 10.58
N SER A 154 1.20 25.11 10.43
CA SER A 154 -0.11 24.46 10.55
C SER A 154 -0.49 24.18 12.01
N ARG A 155 0.41 24.45 12.97
CA ARG A 155 0.23 24.16 14.40
C ARG A 155 -0.13 22.69 14.65
N VAL A 156 0.45 21.81 13.84
CA VAL A 156 0.27 20.36 13.96
C VAL A 156 1.31 19.82 14.94
N GLN A 157 0.90 18.91 15.80
CA GLN A 157 1.82 18.12 16.62
C GLN A 157 1.90 16.73 15.98
N ILE A 158 3.12 16.21 15.79
CA ILE A 158 3.33 14.90 15.19
C ILE A 158 3.60 13.90 16.33
N PRO A 159 2.71 12.92 16.54
CA PRO A 159 2.90 11.90 17.57
C PRO A 159 4.11 11.01 17.30
N VAL A 160 4.66 10.36 18.33
CA VAL A 160 5.85 9.50 18.22
C VAL A 160 5.60 8.33 17.28
N GLU A 161 4.39 7.78 17.34
CA GLU A 161 3.85 6.71 16.50
C GLU A 161 3.67 7.11 15.01
N GLY A 162 3.73 8.40 14.69
CA GLY A 162 3.53 8.92 13.35
C GLY A 162 2.22 9.69 13.17
N ALA A 163 2.09 10.32 12.02
CA ALA A 163 0.94 11.17 11.70
C ALA A 163 -0.13 10.42 10.90
N GLY A 164 -1.39 10.60 11.28
CA GLY A 164 -2.56 9.95 10.67
C GLY A 164 -3.58 10.95 10.12
N ILE A 165 -4.85 10.52 10.13
CA ILE A 165 -5.99 11.31 9.68
C ILE A 165 -6.12 12.65 10.44
N PRO A 166 -5.99 12.72 11.79
CA PRO A 166 -6.13 13.99 12.50
C PRO A 166 -5.11 15.05 12.09
N GLU A 167 -3.87 14.64 11.77
CA GLU A 167 -2.83 15.55 11.28
C GLU A 167 -3.09 15.94 9.82
N LEU A 168 -3.57 15.00 8.99
CA LEU A 168 -3.97 15.25 7.60
C LEU A 168 -5.06 16.32 7.50
N GLU A 169 -6.10 16.25 8.35
CA GLU A 169 -7.17 17.25 8.42
C GLU A 169 -6.61 18.64 8.71
N LYS A 170 -5.76 18.77 9.73
CA LYS A 170 -5.11 20.04 10.08
C LYS A 170 -4.21 20.56 8.95
N PHE A 171 -3.47 19.69 8.27
CA PHE A 171 -2.68 20.08 7.11
C PHE A 171 -3.56 20.53 5.94
N GLN A 172 -4.65 19.83 5.67
CA GLN A 172 -5.62 20.20 4.64
C GLN A 172 -6.23 21.57 4.94
N ASP A 173 -6.58 21.82 6.21
CA ASP A 173 -7.10 23.11 6.65
C ASP A 173 -6.10 24.25 6.49
N HIS A 174 -4.83 24.01 6.78
CA HIS A 174 -3.80 25.01 6.54
C HIS A 174 -3.54 25.24 5.05
N LEU A 175 -3.74 24.23 4.20
CA LEU A 175 -3.41 24.23 2.79
C LEU A 175 -4.63 24.44 1.88
N LYS A 176 -5.44 25.47 2.14
CA LYS A 176 -6.68 25.79 1.39
C LYS A 176 -6.54 25.93 -0.15
N LYS A 177 -5.32 26.10 -0.68
CA LYS A 177 -5.06 26.10 -2.14
C LYS A 177 -4.84 24.70 -2.74
N TYR A 178 -4.80 23.67 -1.90
CA TYR A 178 -4.49 22.30 -2.26
C TYR A 178 -5.63 21.37 -1.84
N ASN A 179 -5.77 20.26 -2.55
CA ASN A 179 -6.54 19.10 -2.12
C ASN A 179 -5.55 17.93 -1.93
N ILE A 180 -5.50 17.39 -0.72
CA ILE A 180 -4.68 16.23 -0.37
C ILE A 180 -5.52 14.98 -0.54
N THR A 181 -5.01 14.00 -1.29
CA THR A 181 -5.62 12.67 -1.44
C THR A 181 -4.58 11.62 -1.07
N VAL A 182 -4.93 10.72 -0.15
CA VAL A 182 -4.05 9.65 0.33
C VAL A 182 -4.60 8.31 -0.13
N TYR A 183 -3.82 7.62 -0.95
CA TYR A 183 -4.19 6.32 -1.51
C TYR A 183 -3.56 5.18 -0.71
N ASN A 184 -4.30 4.09 -0.55
CA ASN A 184 -3.74 2.84 -0.09
C ASN A 184 -2.94 2.18 -1.20
N PHE A 185 -1.72 1.75 -0.89
CA PHE A 185 -0.89 0.99 -1.82
C PHE A 185 -1.53 -0.35 -2.23
N ASN A 186 -2.12 -1.07 -1.27
CA ASN A 186 -2.54 -2.46 -1.48
C ASN A 186 -3.68 -2.62 -2.49
N SER A 187 -4.46 -1.56 -2.73
CA SER A 187 -5.63 -1.60 -3.61
C SER A 187 -5.45 -0.82 -4.92
N LYS A 188 -4.20 -0.47 -5.29
CA LYS A 188 -3.89 0.30 -6.50
C LYS A 188 -4.72 1.58 -6.62
N GLY A 189 -4.92 2.25 -5.49
CA GLY A 189 -5.66 3.50 -5.41
C GLY A 189 -7.17 3.39 -5.29
N ARG A 190 -7.75 2.18 -5.28
CA ARG A 190 -9.21 2.00 -5.09
C ARG A 190 -9.67 2.41 -3.70
N ASP A 191 -8.83 2.16 -2.68
CA ASP A 191 -9.10 2.63 -1.34
C ASP A 191 -8.37 3.95 -1.10
N VAL A 192 -9.15 4.98 -0.80
CA VAL A 192 -8.66 6.29 -0.39
C VAL A 192 -8.76 6.38 1.12
N TYR A 193 -7.61 6.55 1.78
CA TYR A 193 -7.54 6.71 3.23
C TYR A 193 -7.99 8.09 3.69
N PHE A 194 -7.77 9.11 2.85
CA PHE A 194 -8.12 10.48 3.16
C PHE A 194 -8.30 11.27 1.87
N GLU A 195 -9.34 12.09 1.81
CA GLU A 195 -9.52 13.10 0.79
C GLU A 195 -9.92 14.41 1.44
N GLY A 196 -9.20 15.48 1.10
CA GLY A 196 -9.42 16.79 1.70
C GLY A 196 -10.71 17.50 1.30
N GLY A 197 -11.46 16.96 0.33
CA GLY A 197 -12.76 17.47 -0.12
C GLY A 197 -12.76 18.90 -0.67
N ASN A 198 -11.60 19.48 -0.96
CA ASN A 198 -11.49 20.88 -1.35
C ASN A 198 -11.67 21.04 -2.86
N THR A 199 -12.90 21.28 -3.30
CA THR A 199 -13.27 21.44 -4.71
C THR A 199 -12.66 22.69 -5.36
N ASP A 200 -12.36 23.72 -4.57
CA ASP A 200 -11.77 24.98 -5.03
C ASP A 200 -10.23 24.95 -5.07
N ALA A 201 -9.64 23.79 -4.75
CA ALA A 201 -8.20 23.63 -4.73
C ALA A 201 -7.58 23.83 -6.13
N LYS A 202 -6.63 24.75 -6.21
CA LYS A 202 -5.86 25.01 -7.45
C LYS A 202 -4.84 23.91 -7.75
N PHE A 203 -4.42 23.16 -6.73
CA PHE A 203 -3.35 22.18 -6.82
C PHE A 203 -3.76 20.88 -6.13
N LYS A 204 -3.31 19.73 -6.65
CA LYS A 204 -3.55 18.43 -6.04
C LYS A 204 -2.27 17.85 -5.46
N ILE A 205 -2.36 17.20 -4.31
CA ILE A 205 -1.28 16.48 -3.67
C ILE A 205 -1.74 15.03 -3.47
N ASN A 206 -1.19 14.13 -4.27
CA ASN A 206 -1.48 12.71 -4.17
C ASN A 206 -0.38 12.04 -3.35
N LEU A 207 -0.76 11.35 -2.28
CA LEU A 207 0.12 10.61 -1.39
C LEU A 207 -0.18 9.11 -1.47
N LEU A 208 0.80 8.30 -1.17
CA LEU A 208 0.69 6.84 -1.10
C LEU A 208 1.03 6.39 0.31
N PHE A 209 0.11 5.68 0.96
CA PHE A 209 0.28 5.16 2.31
C PHE A 209 0.46 3.64 2.31
N HIS A 210 1.43 3.17 3.10
CA HIS A 210 1.62 1.76 3.39
C HIS A 210 2.29 1.59 4.75
N GLN A 211 1.68 0.81 5.65
CA GLN A 211 2.24 0.43 6.96
C GLN A 211 2.87 1.59 7.76
N GLY A 212 2.15 2.72 7.90
CA GLY A 212 2.63 3.88 8.66
C GLY A 212 3.59 4.81 7.91
N HIS A 213 3.88 4.54 6.63
CA HIS A 213 4.77 5.34 5.81
C HIS A 213 4.05 6.05 4.66
N TYR A 214 4.47 7.27 4.35
CA TYR A 214 3.92 8.08 3.26
C TYR A 214 4.96 8.36 2.18
N ASN A 215 4.59 8.01 0.95
CA ASN A 215 5.28 8.40 -0.28
C ASN A 215 4.45 9.43 -1.07
N VAL A 216 5.05 10.04 -2.09
CA VAL A 216 4.35 11.00 -2.96
C VAL A 216 4.06 10.36 -4.30
N ILE A 217 2.84 10.53 -4.79
CA ILE A 217 2.44 10.17 -6.15
C ILE A 217 2.55 11.41 -7.03
N THR A 218 3.44 11.37 -8.02
CA THR A 218 3.60 12.43 -9.03
C THR A 218 2.74 12.16 -10.27
N ASN A 219 2.43 10.90 -10.53
CA ASN A 219 1.58 10.49 -11.64
C ASN A 219 0.84 9.19 -11.25
N LEU A 220 -0.50 9.25 -11.22
CA LEU A 220 -1.36 8.15 -10.77
C LEU A 220 -1.28 6.92 -11.69
N THR A 221 -1.28 7.10 -13.01
CA THR A 221 -1.21 5.97 -13.95
C THR A 221 0.13 5.26 -13.87
N ALA A 222 1.22 6.03 -13.75
CA ALA A 222 2.57 5.48 -13.57
C ALA A 222 2.78 4.84 -12.19
N ALA A 223 2.13 5.35 -11.14
CA ALA A 223 2.20 4.79 -9.79
C ALA A 223 1.42 3.47 -9.69
N PHE A 224 0.21 3.41 -10.25
CA PHE A 224 -0.68 2.23 -10.18
C PHE A 224 -0.57 1.28 -11.36
N ALA A 225 0.38 1.53 -12.28
CA ALA A 225 0.66 0.66 -13.41
C ALA A 225 -0.55 0.40 -14.32
N CYS A 226 -1.36 1.42 -14.55
CA CYS A 226 -2.53 1.35 -15.41
C CYS A 226 -2.40 2.30 -16.60
N ASN A 227 -3.21 2.09 -17.63
CA ASN A 227 -3.23 2.98 -18.80
C ASN A 227 -3.94 4.29 -18.47
N TYR A 228 -5.05 4.20 -17.74
CA TYR A 228 -5.87 5.34 -17.36
C TYR A 228 -6.33 5.22 -15.90
N PHE A 229 -6.58 6.37 -15.28
CA PHE A 229 -7.03 6.44 -13.89
C PHE A 229 -8.12 7.50 -13.77
N CYS A 230 -9.21 7.15 -13.10
CA CYS A 230 -10.25 8.12 -12.77
C CYS A 230 -10.01 8.68 -11.39
N GLU A 231 -9.64 9.96 -11.31
CA GLU A 231 -9.44 10.64 -10.04
C GLU A 231 -10.73 10.83 -9.23
N ALA A 232 -11.89 10.85 -9.87
CA ALA A 232 -13.16 11.05 -9.17
C ALA A 232 -13.76 9.75 -8.59
N CYS A 233 -13.53 8.62 -9.27
CA CYS A 233 -13.98 7.31 -8.81
C CYS A 233 -12.85 6.53 -8.12
N HIS A 234 -11.62 7.04 -8.16
CA HIS A 234 -10.39 6.41 -7.67
C HIS A 234 -10.14 5.00 -8.23
N ILE A 235 -10.50 4.76 -9.50
CA ILE A 235 -10.31 3.45 -10.13
C ILE A 235 -9.40 3.50 -11.36
N PRO A 236 -8.47 2.53 -11.49
CA PRO A 236 -7.72 2.33 -12.73
C PRO A 236 -8.58 1.63 -13.79
N TYR A 237 -8.28 1.87 -15.07
CA TYR A 237 -8.90 1.19 -16.20
C TYR A 237 -7.95 1.14 -17.42
N ASP A 238 -8.17 0.15 -18.29
CA ASP A 238 -7.18 -0.22 -19.31
C ASP A 238 -7.51 0.25 -20.73
N HIS A 239 -8.79 0.49 -21.02
CA HIS A 239 -9.27 0.87 -22.36
C HIS A 239 -10.16 2.12 -22.32
N LYS A 240 -10.11 2.92 -23.40
CA LYS A 240 -10.94 4.11 -23.54
C LYS A 240 -12.42 3.72 -23.52
N GLY A 241 -13.26 4.47 -22.81
CA GLY A 241 -14.70 4.25 -22.75
C GLY A 241 -15.19 3.05 -21.92
N HIS A 242 -14.28 2.22 -21.40
CA HIS A 242 -14.64 1.12 -20.47
C HIS A 242 -15.05 1.64 -19.09
N HIS A 243 -14.51 2.78 -18.68
CA HIS A 243 -14.97 3.47 -17.49
C HIS A 243 -15.91 4.61 -17.88
N ARG A 244 -17.12 4.61 -17.31
CA ARG A 244 -18.15 5.62 -17.53
C ARG A 244 -18.55 6.19 -16.18
N CYS A 245 -18.26 7.46 -15.96
CA CYS A 245 -18.76 8.23 -14.83
C CYS A 245 -19.02 9.67 -15.27
N SER A 246 -19.77 10.43 -14.48
CA SER A 246 -20.08 11.84 -14.75
C SER A 246 -18.85 12.75 -14.80
N ASN A 247 -17.73 12.30 -14.24
CA ASN A 247 -16.49 13.06 -14.11
C ASN A 247 -15.42 12.66 -15.14
N ILE A 248 -15.80 11.93 -16.19
CA ILE A 248 -14.95 11.68 -17.36
C ILE A 248 -15.42 12.56 -18.51
N CYS A 249 -14.48 13.12 -19.28
CA CYS A 249 -14.85 13.81 -20.51
C CYS A 249 -15.57 12.85 -21.49
N PRO A 250 -16.81 13.15 -21.91
CA PRO A 250 -17.57 12.28 -22.80
C PRO A 250 -16.95 12.12 -24.19
N CYS A 251 -16.17 13.12 -24.63
CA CYS A 251 -15.50 13.13 -25.93
C CYS A 251 -14.17 12.36 -25.88
N CYS A 252 -13.30 12.64 -24.89
CA CYS A 252 -12.01 11.98 -24.77
C CYS A 252 -12.12 10.55 -24.21
N GLN A 253 -13.11 10.30 -23.34
CA GLN A 253 -13.37 9.03 -22.65
C GLN A 253 -12.18 8.48 -21.85
N THR A 254 -11.22 9.35 -21.50
CA THR A 254 -9.96 8.98 -20.84
C THR A 254 -9.50 9.93 -19.73
N THR A 255 -10.06 11.14 -19.67
CA THR A 255 -9.56 12.21 -18.78
C THR A 255 -10.56 12.48 -17.67
N SER A 256 -10.08 12.40 -16.43
CA SER A 256 -10.82 12.69 -15.20
C SER A 256 -9.95 13.62 -14.32
N PRO A 257 -10.42 14.81 -13.94
CA PRO A 257 -11.72 15.42 -14.28
C PRO A 257 -11.86 15.67 -15.80
N PRO A 258 -13.07 16.00 -16.30
CA PRO A 258 -13.27 16.24 -17.72
C PRO A 258 -12.29 17.30 -18.25
N CYS A 259 -11.67 17.04 -19.41
CA CYS A 259 -10.77 18.02 -20.00
C CYS A 259 -11.52 19.29 -20.41
N THR A 260 -10.85 20.44 -20.32
CA THR A 260 -11.38 21.76 -20.65
C THR A 260 -11.33 22.09 -22.15
N LEU A 261 -10.94 21.12 -22.98
CA LEU A 261 -10.88 21.31 -24.43
C LEU A 261 -12.29 21.44 -25.00
N GLU A 262 -12.53 22.48 -25.79
CA GLU A 262 -13.74 22.58 -26.60
C GLU A 262 -13.68 21.53 -27.72
N HIS A 263 -14.35 20.40 -27.48
CA HIS A 263 -14.57 19.41 -28.52
C HIS A 263 -15.61 19.99 -29.48
N LYS A 264 -15.15 20.46 -30.65
CA LYS A 264 -16.04 20.85 -31.75
C LYS A 264 -16.91 19.65 -32.08
N GLY A 265 -18.19 19.73 -31.72
CA GLY A 265 -19.14 18.65 -31.94
C GLY A 265 -19.32 18.38 -33.43
N ILE A 266 -19.70 17.14 -33.75
CA ILE A 266 -20.03 16.73 -35.11
C ILE A 266 -21.55 16.75 -35.23
N VAL A 267 -22.05 17.43 -36.27
CA VAL A 267 -23.48 17.41 -36.61
C VAL A 267 -23.70 16.28 -37.62
N CYS A 268 -24.63 15.37 -37.30
CA CYS A 268 -24.99 14.34 -38.26
C CYS A 268 -25.70 14.98 -39.47
N PRO A 269 -25.23 14.78 -40.71
CA PRO A 269 -25.82 15.41 -41.89
C PRO A 269 -27.24 14.89 -42.20
N LEU A 270 -27.58 13.67 -41.75
CA LEU A 270 -28.87 13.03 -42.02
C LEU A 270 -29.96 13.46 -41.02
N CYS A 271 -29.66 13.48 -39.72
CA CYS A 271 -30.65 13.76 -38.68
C CYS A 271 -30.44 15.11 -37.98
N ARG A 272 -29.41 15.87 -38.36
CA ARG A 272 -29.01 17.17 -37.78
C ARG A 272 -28.81 17.17 -36.26
N ARG A 273 -28.74 16.00 -35.63
CA ARG A 273 -28.41 15.90 -34.21
C ARG A 273 -26.95 16.27 -34.00
N HIS A 274 -26.73 17.00 -32.92
CA HIS A 274 -25.41 17.46 -32.52
C HIS A 274 -24.80 16.42 -31.57
N PHE A 275 -23.69 15.83 -31.96
CA PHE A 275 -22.92 14.87 -31.16
C PHE A 275 -21.67 15.58 -30.66
N ARG A 276 -21.40 15.50 -29.36
CA ARG A 276 -20.16 15.97 -28.75
C ARG A 276 -19.18 14.81 -28.65
#